data_AF-A0A5C1QIE7-F1
#
_entry.id   AF-A0A5C1QIE7-F1
#
_cell.length_a   1.000
_cell.length_b   1.000
_cell.length_c   1.000
_cell.angle_alpha   90.00
_cell.angle_beta   90.00
_cell.angle_gamma   90.00
#
_symmetry.space_group_name_H-M   'P 1'
#
loop_
_entity.id
_entity.type
_entity.pdbx_description
1 polymer ?
#
loop_
_entity_poly.entity_id
_entity_poly.type
_entity_poly.pdbx_seq_one_letter_code
_entity_poly.pdbx_strand_id
1 'polypeptide(L)'
;MKSRKSHEEWKLLVSEFNKSGQSVAAFSRENNLKASTFIYWVKMFSINTEKSNLVKIKPKTSNSKKTHDIKIIVNDTKIEICGVINSDKISKIIAVLMEVN
;
A
#
# COMPACT_ATOMS: atom_id res chain seq x y z
N MET A 1 -4.83 30.57 23.90
CA MET A 1 -3.99 29.35 23.95
C MET A 1 -4.71 28.23 23.19
N LYS A 2 -4.15 27.71 22.09
CA LYS A 2 -4.69 26.47 21.51
C LYS A 2 -4.39 25.34 22.50
N SER A 3 -5.44 24.75 23.08
CA SER A 3 -5.33 23.64 24.02
C SER A 3 -4.41 22.57 23.46
N ARG A 4 -3.44 22.10 24.25
CA ARG A 4 -2.59 20.97 23.87
C ARG A 4 -3.49 19.74 23.82
N LYS A 5 -3.72 19.21 22.62
CA LYS A 5 -4.36 17.90 22.43
C LYS A 5 -3.69 16.88 23.37
N SER A 6 -4.52 16.17 24.12
CA SER A 6 -4.15 15.07 25.00
C SER A 6 -3.60 13.87 24.22
N HIS A 7 -3.00 12.93 24.94
CA HIS A 7 -2.46 11.70 24.36
C HIS A 7 -3.54 10.87 23.63
N GLU A 8 -4.72 10.73 24.23
CA GLU A 8 -5.83 9.96 23.66
C GLU A 8 -6.41 10.62 22.39
N GLU A 9 -6.48 11.95 22.36
CA GLU A 9 -6.88 12.68 21.13
C GLU A 9 -5.90 12.43 19.98
N TRP A 10 -4.60 12.39 20.26
CA TRP A 10 -3.60 12.06 19.24
C TRP A 10 -3.72 10.61 18.77
N LYS A 11 -3.97 9.68 19.70
CA LYS A 11 -4.16 8.27 19.37
C LYS A 11 -5.38 8.05 18.47
N LEU A 12 -6.48 8.75 18.74
CA LEU A 12 -7.68 8.71 17.91
C LEU A 12 -7.39 9.24 16.50
N LEU A 13 -6.75 10.42 16.39
CA LEU A 13 -6.39 11.01 15.09
C LEU A 13 -5.47 10.10 14.26
N VAL A 14 -4.52 9.43 14.91
CA VAL A 14 -3.64 8.46 14.20
C VAL A 14 -4.41 7.22 13.76
N SER A 15 -5.37 6.74 14.56
CA SER A 15 -6.26 5.64 14.18
C SER A 15 -7.13 5.99 12.96
N GLU A 16 -7.71 7.19 12.95
CA GLU A 16 -8.48 7.71 11.81
C GLU A 16 -7.62 7.86 10.56
N PHE A 17 -6.40 8.41 10.71
CA PHE A 17 -5.43 8.51 9.63
C PHE A 17 -5.11 7.14 9.01
N ASN A 18 -4.83 6.13 9.83
CA ASN A 18 -4.53 4.79 9.36
C ASN A 18 -5.69 4.17 8.57
N LYS A 19 -6.93 4.50 8.90
CA LYS A 19 -8.13 4.06 8.17
C LYS A 19 -8.38 4.85 6.89
N SER A 20 -7.96 6.12 6.85
CA SER A 20 -8.23 7.04 5.75
C SER A 20 -7.48 6.70 4.44
N GLY A 21 -6.33 6.02 4.53
CA GLY A 21 -5.44 5.77 3.39
C GLY A 21 -4.81 7.05 2.79
N GLN A 22 -4.98 8.20 3.43
CA GLN A 22 -4.46 9.48 2.96
C GLN A 22 -2.95 9.60 3.21
N SER A 23 -2.32 10.55 2.51
CA SER A 23 -0.97 11.00 2.88
C SER A 23 -1.02 11.84 4.16
N VAL A 24 0.07 11.83 4.94
CA VAL A 24 0.19 12.63 6.17
C VAL A 24 -0.07 14.12 5.91
N ALA A 25 0.38 14.64 4.75
CA ALA A 25 0.16 16.03 4.38
C ALA A 25 -1.31 16.35 4.10
N ALA A 26 -2.01 15.46 3.40
CA ALA A 26 -3.45 15.61 3.12
C ALA A 26 -4.26 15.56 4.42
N PHE A 27 -4.03 14.56 5.26
CA PHE A 27 -4.73 14.39 6.53
C PHE A 27 -4.45 15.56 7.50
N SER A 28 -3.20 16.03 7.55
CA SER A 28 -2.83 17.18 8.38
C SER A 28 -3.54 18.45 7.94
N ARG A 29 -3.67 18.68 6.62
CA ARG A 29 -4.36 19.85 6.08
C ARG A 29 -5.85 19.81 6.38
N GLU A 30 -6.48 18.65 6.18
CA GLU A 30 -7.91 18.46 6.45
C GLU A 30 -8.26 18.65 7.93
N ASN A 31 -7.41 18.15 8.82
CA ASN A 31 -7.63 18.21 10.27
C ASN A 31 -6.99 19.43 10.96
N ASN A 32 -6.51 20.42 10.19
CA ASN A 32 -5.84 21.62 10.69
C ASN A 32 -4.68 21.32 11.66
N LEU A 33 -3.93 20.25 11.38
CA LEU A 33 -2.77 19.81 12.16
C LEU A 33 -1.47 20.33 11.55
N LYS A 34 -0.50 20.65 12.40
CA LYS A 34 0.86 20.90 11.94
C LYS A 34 1.48 19.57 11.53
N ALA A 35 1.85 19.44 10.25
CA ALA A 35 2.38 18.20 9.69
C ALA A 35 3.56 17.64 10.50
N SER A 36 4.50 18.48 10.93
CA SER A 36 5.65 18.05 11.74
C SER A 36 5.23 17.42 13.07
N THR A 37 4.22 17.98 13.73
CA THR A 37 3.68 17.47 14.99
C THR A 37 2.94 16.17 14.76
N PHE A 38 2.13 16.09 13.70
CA PHE A 38 1.40 14.87 13.40
C PHE A 38 2.31 13.71 13.00
N ILE A 39 3.37 13.96 12.22
CA ILE A 39 4.41 12.97 11.89
C ILE A 39 5.04 12.38 13.16
N TYR A 40 5.35 13.22 14.15
CA TYR A 40 5.89 12.76 15.42
C TYR A 40 4.96 11.75 16.10
N TRP A 41 3.66 12.06 16.18
CA TRP A 41 2.68 11.19 16.81
C TRP A 41 2.45 9.89 16.03
N VAL A 42 2.37 9.95 14.69
CA VAL A 42 2.29 8.75 13.84
C VAL A 42 3.48 7.82 14.11
N LYS A 43 4.70 8.36 14.17
CA LYS A 43 5.91 7.57 14.49
C LYS A 43 5.86 7.01 15.91
N MET A 44 5.48 7.82 16.89
CA MET A 44 5.41 7.41 18.30
C MET A 44 4.48 6.21 18.50
N PHE A 45 3.31 6.21 17.85
CA PHE A 45 2.37 5.09 17.93
C PHE A 45 2.75 3.90 17.05
N SER A 46 3.54 4.11 15.99
CA SER A 46 4.06 3.02 15.14
C SER A 46 5.22 2.25 15.80
N ILE A 47 6.04 2.91 16.61
CA ILE A 47 7.17 2.28 17.33
C ILE A 47 6.69 1.30 18.42
N ASN A 48 5.50 1.54 18.99
CA ASN A 48 4.93 0.66 20.01
C ASN A 48 4.28 -0.62 19.46
N THR A 49 3.94 -0.67 18.16
CA THR A 49 3.35 -1.86 17.53
C THR A 49 4.38 -2.78 16.89
N GLU A 50 5.58 -2.30 16.56
CA GLU A 50 6.64 -3.10 15.96
C GLU A 50 7.96 -2.93 16.74
N LYS A 51 8.12 -3.63 17.87
CA LYS A 51 9.46 -4.06 18.34
C LYS A 51 10.00 -5.17 17.42
N SER A 52 10.01 -4.89 16.13
CA SER A 52 10.65 -5.74 15.13
C SER A 52 11.98 -5.09 14.81
N ASN A 53 13.09 -5.71 15.22
CA ASN A 53 14.45 -5.29 14.87
C ASN A 53 14.76 -5.48 13.37
N LEU A 54 13.74 -5.60 12.52
CA LEU A 54 13.87 -5.85 11.10
C LEU A 54 13.91 -4.52 10.36
N VAL A 55 15.02 -4.27 9.68
CA VAL A 55 15.15 -3.15 8.75
C VAL A 55 14.28 -3.44 7.53
N LYS A 56 13.25 -2.62 7.29
CA LYS A 56 12.48 -2.64 6.03
C LYS A 56 13.39 -2.12 4.91
N ILE A 57 14.09 -3.03 4.24
CA ILE A 57 14.86 -2.73 3.03
C ILE A 57 13.84 -2.43 1.93
N LYS A 58 13.70 -1.16 1.54
CA LYS A 58 13.01 -0.83 0.28
C LYS A 58 13.95 -1.24 -0.85
N PRO A 59 13.59 -2.19 -1.73
CA PRO A 59 14.41 -2.46 -2.89
C PRO A 59 14.56 -1.13 -3.65
N LYS A 60 15.80 -0.80 -4.01
CA LYS A 60 16.09 0.32 -4.90
C LYS A 60 15.26 0.05 -6.14
N THR A 61 14.21 0.83 -6.38
CA THR A 61 13.43 0.73 -7.62
C THR A 61 14.40 1.09 -8.73
N SER A 62 15.05 0.09 -9.31
CA SER A 62 15.55 0.24 -10.66
C SER A 62 14.33 0.62 -11.49
N ASN A 63 14.52 1.42 -12.53
CA ASN A 63 13.50 1.69 -13.53
C ASN A 63 13.18 0.38 -14.29
N SER A 64 12.67 -0.65 -13.61
CA SER A 64 12.09 -1.81 -14.27
C SER A 64 10.84 -1.28 -14.95
N LYS A 65 10.89 -1.27 -16.29
CA LYS A 65 9.72 -1.19 -17.15
C LYS A 65 8.60 -1.94 -16.45
N LYS A 66 7.44 -1.29 -16.23
CA LYS A 66 6.24 -1.92 -15.67
C LYS A 66 6.02 -3.25 -16.41
N THR A 67 6.45 -4.35 -15.81
CA THR A 67 6.04 -5.67 -16.27
C THR A 67 4.64 -5.81 -15.74
N HIS A 68 3.68 -5.74 -16.65
CA HIS A 68 2.29 -6.00 -16.32
C HIS A 68 2.16 -7.50 -16.09
N ASP A 69 2.54 -7.94 -14.90
CA ASP A 69 2.39 -9.34 -14.52
C ASP A 69 0.89 -9.65 -14.48
N ILE A 70 0.46 -10.58 -15.31
CA ILE A 70 -0.94 -11.00 -15.38
C ILE A 70 -1.14 -12.15 -14.41
N LYS A 71 -2.10 -11.99 -13.49
CA LYS A 71 -2.55 -13.04 -12.58
C LYS A 71 -3.90 -13.55 -13.04
N ILE A 72 -3.96 -14.81 -13.40
CA ILE A 72 -5.19 -15.52 -13.76
C ILE A 72 -5.47 -16.51 -12.63
N ILE A 73 -6.68 -16.46 -12.07
CA ILE A 73 -7.14 -17.40 -11.04
C ILE A 73 -8.33 -18.16 -11.63
N VAL A 74 -8.19 -19.48 -11.75
CA VAL A 74 -9.27 -20.39 -12.17
C VAL A 74 -9.40 -21.47 -11.11
N ASN A 75 -10.53 -21.50 -10.39
CA ASN A 75 -10.72 -22.33 -9.19
C ASN A 75 -9.57 -22.13 -8.19
N ASP A 76 -8.93 -23.22 -7.74
CA ASP A 76 -7.77 -23.20 -6.84
C ASP A 76 -6.42 -23.05 -7.57
N THR A 77 -6.42 -22.91 -8.89
CA THR A 77 -5.20 -22.78 -9.69
C THR A 77 -4.89 -21.32 -9.95
N LYS A 78 -3.71 -20.89 -9.50
CA LYS A 78 -3.15 -19.57 -9.75
C LYS A 78 -2.07 -19.64 -10.83
N ILE A 79 -2.29 -18.94 -11.93
CA ILE A 79 -1.31 -18.77 -13.01
C ILE A 79 -0.78 -17.34 -12.98
N GLU A 80 0.53 -17.20 -12.87
CA GLU A 80 1.22 -15.91 -12.86
C GLU A 80 2.11 -15.84 -14.10
N ILE A 81 1.80 -14.91 -15.00
CA ILE A 81 2.56 -14.72 -16.23
C ILE A 81 3.40 -13.47 -16.09
N CYS A 82 4.70 -13.66 -15.86
CA CYS A 82 5.67 -12.60 -15.71
C CYS A 82 6.12 -12.11 -17.10
N GLY A 83 5.91 -10.82 -17.40
CA GLY A 83 6.39 -10.19 -18.64
C GLY A 83 5.35 -9.34 -19.38
N VAL A 84 5.76 -8.76 -20.52
CA VAL A 84 4.86 -7.97 -21.37
C VAL A 84 4.01 -8.93 -22.21
N ILE A 85 2.76 -9.12 -21.79
CA ILE A 85 1.73 -9.76 -22.58
C ILE A 85 1.03 -8.69 -23.44
N ASN A 86 0.92 -8.97 -24.74
CA ASN A 86 0.06 -8.23 -25.66
C ASN A 86 -1.22 -9.03 -25.93
N SER A 87 -2.22 -8.35 -26.53
CA SER A 87 -3.52 -8.95 -26.87
C SER A 87 -3.38 -10.26 -27.66
N ASP A 88 -2.45 -10.31 -28.62
CA ASP A 88 -2.28 -11.47 -29.51
C ASP A 88 -1.87 -12.74 -28.74
N LYS A 89 -1.03 -12.60 -27.72
CA LYS A 89 -0.65 -13.73 -26.86
C LYS A 89 -1.81 -14.20 -25.99
N ILE A 90 -2.63 -13.28 -25.48
CA ILE A 90 -3.83 -13.62 -24.71
C ILE A 90 -4.82 -14.40 -25.58
N SER A 91 -5.09 -13.93 -26.80
CA SER A 91 -6.00 -14.59 -27.73
C SER A 91 -5.58 -16.03 -28.03
N LYS A 92 -4.27 -16.29 -28.19
CA LYS A 92 -3.75 -17.65 -28.39
C LYS A 92 -3.94 -18.55 -27.16
N ILE A 93 -3.71 -18.01 -25.96
CA ILE A 93 -3.91 -18.75 -24.71
C ILE A 93 -5.39 -19.14 -24.56
N ILE A 94 -6.30 -18.20 -24.82
CA ILE A 94 -7.75 -18.46 -24.75
C ILE A 94 -8.16 -19.52 -25.78
N ALA A 95 -7.66 -19.46 -27.02
CA ALA A 95 -7.98 -20.45 -28.04
C ALA A 95 -7.60 -21.89 -27.61
N VAL A 96 -6.39 -22.07 -27.07
CA VAL A 96 -5.95 -23.38 -26.55
C VAL A 96 -6.81 -23.84 -25.37
N LEU A 97 -7.17 -22.94 -24.45
CA LEU A 97 -8.05 -23.29 -23.32
C LEU A 97 -9.46 -23.69 -23.76
N MET A 98 -9.94 -23.19 -24.90
CA MET A 98 -11.25 -23.53 -25.46
C MET A 98 -11.25 -24.85 -26.25
N GLU A 99 -10.11 -25.29 -26.79
CA GLU A 99 -9.99 -26.57 -27.51
C GLU A 99 -9.88 -27.78 -26.57
N VAL A 100 -9.49 -27.55 -25.31
CA VAL A 100 -9.30 -28.60 -24.29
C VAL A 100 -10.58 -28.83 -23.46
N ASN A 101 -11.64 -28.06 -23.73
CA ASN A 101 -12.97 -28.15 -23.11
C ASN A 101 -14.00 -28.68 -24.10
#